data_AF-A0A1B6HRC2-F1
#
_entry.id   AF-A0A1B6HRC2-F1
#
_cell.length_a   1.000
_cell.length_b   1.000
_cell.length_c   1.000
_cell.angle_alpha   90.00
_cell.angle_beta   90.00
_cell.angle_gamma   90.00
#
_symmetry.space_group_name_H-M   'P 1'
#
loop_
_entity.id
_entity.type
_entity.pdbx_description
1 polymer ?
#
loop_
_entity_poly.entity_id
_entity_poly.type
_entity_poly.pdbx_seq_one_letter_code
_entity_poly.pdbx_strand_id
1 'polypeptide(L)'
;MEILELKDIKTVPDPIHQYPKYAREGDVPIVIDNGSYNCRIGWAVSESPLLIFKNLIAKPRKERGKKDGETQVGNDIVNIEAVRFQLKTQFDRNVVTHIDVQEQIFDYTFFHLGIDTEGYVNHPIVLTEAVLNPNYSRMLMSELLFECYHVPGVAYGVDCLYSLSRNGLREGSSLVVSLGYQSTHVLPVLDGTVDWA
;
A
#
# COMPACT_ATOMS: atom_id res chain seq x y z
N MET A 1 3.95 -40.34 -0.99
CA MET A 1 4.32 -39.20 -0.13
C MET A 1 4.77 -38.10 -1.08
N GLU A 2 3.95 -37.08 -1.25
CA GLU A 2 4.22 -35.99 -2.20
C GLU A 2 5.20 -35.02 -1.53
N ILE A 3 6.40 -34.88 -2.09
CA ILE A 3 7.41 -33.97 -1.57
C ILE A 3 7.08 -32.59 -2.12
N LEU A 4 6.57 -31.70 -1.27
CA LEU A 4 6.36 -30.30 -1.60
C LEU A 4 7.72 -29.60 -1.61
N GLU A 5 8.17 -29.22 -2.79
CA GLU A 5 9.42 -28.49 -2.98
C GLU A 5 9.18 -27.01 -2.66
N LEU A 6 9.84 -26.50 -1.61
CA LEU A 6 9.81 -25.08 -1.28
C LEU A 6 10.59 -24.31 -2.35
N LYS A 7 9.87 -23.65 -3.25
CA LYS A 7 10.46 -22.75 -4.24
C LYS A 7 10.70 -21.39 -3.59
N ASP A 8 11.95 -21.01 -3.45
CA ASP A 8 12.32 -19.63 -3.17
C ASP A 8 11.90 -18.75 -4.36
N ILE A 9 10.81 -18.02 -4.20
CA ILE A 9 10.37 -17.03 -5.18
C ILE A 9 11.38 -15.87 -5.12
N LYS A 10 12.23 -15.78 -6.15
CA LYS A 10 13.07 -14.60 -6.34
C LYS A 10 12.19 -13.42 -6.69
N THR A 11 12.28 -12.34 -5.92
CA THR A 11 11.66 -11.06 -6.24
C THR A 11 12.34 -10.48 -7.47
N VAL A 12 11.54 -9.97 -8.40
CA VAL A 12 11.97 -9.27 -9.61
C VAL A 12 11.56 -7.81 -9.45
N PRO A 13 12.40 -6.83 -9.84
CA PRO A 13 12.03 -5.42 -9.79
C PRO A 13 10.68 -5.14 -10.47
N ASP A 14 9.89 -4.26 -9.88
CA ASP A 14 8.57 -3.95 -10.41
C ASP A 14 8.67 -3.20 -11.75
N PRO A 15 7.75 -3.44 -12.70
CA PRO A 15 7.74 -2.72 -13.96
C PRO A 15 7.35 -1.24 -13.75
N ILE A 16 7.86 -0.37 -14.61
CA ILE A 16 7.33 0.99 -14.75
C ILE A 16 6.23 0.92 -15.82
N HIS A 17 5.00 1.23 -15.42
CA HIS A 17 3.85 1.26 -16.31
C HIS A 17 3.83 2.57 -17.12
N GLN A 18 3.15 2.56 -18.26
CA GLN A 18 2.86 3.79 -18.98
C GLN A 18 1.66 4.48 -18.33
N TYR A 19 1.70 5.80 -18.14
CA TYR A 19 0.56 6.55 -17.64
C TYR A 19 -0.55 6.62 -18.70
N PRO A 20 -1.66 5.89 -18.51
CA PRO A 20 -2.62 5.66 -19.58
C PRO A 20 -3.43 6.93 -19.90
N LYS A 21 -3.80 7.05 -21.18
CA LYS A 21 -4.59 8.18 -21.69
C LYS A 21 -5.91 8.38 -20.92
N TYR A 22 -6.61 7.29 -20.60
CA TYR A 22 -7.87 7.35 -19.86
C TYR A 22 -7.71 7.96 -18.45
N ALA A 23 -6.55 7.78 -17.82
CA ALA A 23 -6.26 8.38 -16.53
C ALA A 23 -5.80 9.83 -16.72
N ARG A 24 -4.99 10.14 -17.73
CA ARG A 24 -4.58 11.54 -17.98
C ARG A 24 -5.74 12.49 -18.26
N GLU A 25 -6.77 12.00 -18.97
CA GLU A 25 -7.89 12.81 -19.45
C GLU A 25 -9.14 12.71 -18.56
N GLY A 26 -9.14 11.89 -17.52
CA GLY A 26 -10.30 11.64 -16.68
C GLY A 26 -9.99 11.61 -15.19
N ASP A 27 -11.03 11.73 -14.37
CA ASP A 27 -10.95 11.68 -12.91
C ASP A 27 -10.99 10.22 -12.42
N VAL A 28 -9.94 9.44 -12.72
CA VAL A 28 -9.90 8.00 -12.42
C VAL A 28 -9.14 7.75 -11.12
N PRO A 29 -9.80 7.26 -10.05
CA PRO A 29 -9.11 7.08 -8.78
C PRO A 29 -7.98 6.04 -8.83
N ILE A 30 -6.92 6.30 -8.08
CA ILE A 30 -5.89 5.32 -7.77
C ILE A 30 -6.35 4.55 -6.52
N VAL A 31 -6.39 3.23 -6.62
CA VAL A 31 -6.70 2.35 -5.49
C VAL A 31 -5.39 1.82 -4.92
N ILE A 32 -5.14 2.09 -3.65
CA ILE A 32 -3.97 1.66 -2.90
C ILE A 32 -4.45 0.78 -1.74
N ASP A 33 -4.25 -0.54 -1.88
CA ASP A 33 -4.34 -1.47 -0.77
C ASP A 33 -3.00 -1.46 0.00
N ASN A 34 -2.93 -0.63 1.05
CA ASN A 34 -1.72 -0.37 1.82
C ASN A 34 -1.50 -1.42 2.91
N GLY A 35 -1.39 -2.68 2.50
CA GLY A 35 -1.17 -3.81 3.40
C GLY A 35 0.21 -3.79 4.04
N SER A 36 0.29 -4.21 5.30
CA SER A 36 1.54 -4.23 6.09
C SER A 36 2.58 -5.27 5.66
N TYR A 37 2.19 -6.22 4.79
CA TYR A 37 3.12 -7.15 4.13
C TYR A 37 3.37 -6.74 2.68
N ASN A 38 2.31 -6.64 1.89
CA ASN A 38 2.36 -6.22 0.50
C ASN A 38 1.47 -5.00 0.29
N CYS A 39 1.99 -4.03 -0.45
CA CYS A 39 1.20 -2.95 -1.02
C CYS A 39 0.70 -3.38 -2.40
N ARG A 40 -0.57 -3.11 -2.72
CA ARG A 40 -1.14 -3.38 -4.05
C ARG A 40 -1.76 -2.14 -4.62
N ILE A 41 -1.45 -1.81 -5.86
CA ILE A 41 -1.86 -0.56 -6.48
C ILE A 41 -2.40 -0.79 -7.88
N GLY A 42 -3.46 -0.09 -8.23
CA GLY A 42 -3.99 -0.03 -9.59
C GLY A 42 -4.96 1.12 -9.77
N TRP A 43 -5.36 1.37 -11.02
CA TRP A 43 -6.47 2.29 -11.31
C TRP A 43 -7.79 1.61 -10.94
N ALA A 44 -8.79 2.37 -10.48
CA ALA A 44 -10.11 1.85 -10.12
C ALA A 44 -10.82 1.08 -11.26
N VAL A 45 -10.42 1.33 -12.51
CA VAL A 45 -10.91 0.65 -13.72
C VAL A 45 -10.12 -0.62 -14.07
N SER A 46 -9.08 -0.97 -13.33
CA SER A 46 -8.24 -2.14 -13.59
C SER A 46 -8.88 -3.39 -12.98
N GLU A 47 -8.89 -4.50 -13.73
CA GLU A 47 -9.37 -5.81 -13.24
C GLU A 47 -8.47 -6.40 -12.13
N SER A 48 -7.18 -6.09 -12.19
CA SER A 48 -6.17 -6.54 -11.23
C SER A 48 -5.23 -5.39 -10.85
N PRO A 49 -4.59 -5.44 -9.67
CA PRO A 49 -3.55 -4.48 -9.33
C PRO A 49 -2.42 -4.53 -10.37
N LEU A 50 -1.89 -3.36 -10.71
CA LEU A 50 -0.74 -3.17 -11.60
C LEU A 50 0.59 -3.40 -10.89
N LEU A 51 0.63 -3.11 -9.58
CA LEU A 51 1.82 -3.26 -8.74
C LEU A 51 1.47 -4.11 -7.52
N ILE A 52 2.34 -5.05 -7.17
CA ILE A 52 2.27 -5.84 -5.94
C ILE A 52 3.69 -6.01 -5.40
N PHE A 53 4.02 -5.30 -4.33
CA PHE A 53 5.37 -5.31 -3.78
C PHE A 53 5.38 -5.35 -2.26
N LYS A 54 6.49 -5.85 -1.70
CA LYS A 54 6.69 -5.87 -0.24
C LYS A 54 6.67 -4.46 0.33
N ASN A 55 5.88 -4.21 1.37
CA ASN A 55 5.67 -2.87 1.88
C ASN A 55 6.75 -2.45 2.90
N LEU A 56 7.97 -2.33 2.40
CA LEU A 56 9.15 -1.97 3.18
C LEU A 56 10.25 -1.40 2.27
N ILE A 57 11.19 -0.72 2.90
CA ILE A 57 12.37 -0.14 2.26
C ILE A 57 13.65 -0.74 2.83
N ALA A 58 14.72 -0.71 2.04
CA ALA A 58 16.08 -0.99 2.46
C ALA A 58 16.91 0.29 2.40
N LYS A 59 17.13 0.93 3.56
CA LYS A 59 17.97 2.12 3.67
C LYS A 59 19.44 1.72 3.83
N PRO A 60 20.36 2.21 2.98
CA PRO A 60 21.77 1.93 3.15
C PRO A 60 22.30 2.53 4.45
N ARG A 61 23.14 1.78 5.16
CA ARG A 61 23.84 2.26 6.35
C ARG A 61 24.98 3.18 5.92
N LYS A 62 25.09 4.35 6.54
CA LYS A 62 26.17 5.30 6.28
C LYS A 62 27.51 4.69 6.69
N GLU A 63 28.34 4.32 5.72
CA GLU A 63 29.74 3.95 5.94
C GLU A 63 30.63 5.17 5.73
N ARG A 64 31.48 5.48 6.73
CA ARG A 64 32.48 6.56 6.60
C ARG A 64 33.41 6.28 5.41
N GLY A 65 33.38 7.15 4.40
CA GLY A 65 34.33 7.13 3.27
C GLY A 65 33.84 6.44 1.99
N LYS A 66 32.58 5.98 1.92
CA LYS A 66 31.95 5.51 0.67
C LYS A 66 30.80 6.42 0.26
N LYS A 67 30.50 6.42 -1.04
CA LYS A 67 29.28 7.06 -1.57
C LYS A 67 28.06 6.32 -0.99
N ASP A 68 27.11 7.07 -0.43
CA ASP A 68 25.87 6.49 0.09
C ASP A 68 25.17 5.71 -1.04
N GLY A 69 24.68 4.52 -0.72
CA GLY A 69 23.84 3.75 -1.64
C GLY A 69 22.47 4.41 -1.82
N GLU A 70 21.73 3.98 -2.83
CA GLU A 70 20.33 4.38 -3.00
C GLU A 70 19.40 3.54 -2.12
N THR A 71 18.32 4.15 -1.66
CA THR A 71 17.27 3.43 -0.92
C THR A 71 16.49 2.58 -1.90
N GLN A 72 16.32 1.29 -1.59
CA GLN A 72 15.54 0.36 -2.41
C GLN A 72 14.17 0.12 -1.76
N VAL A 73 13.15 -0.11 -2.57
CA VAL A 73 11.77 -0.29 -2.14
C VAL A 73 11.24 -1.63 -2.65
N GLY A 74 10.50 -2.36 -1.81
CA GLY A 74 9.72 -3.51 -2.24
C GLY A 74 10.52 -4.58 -2.98
N ASN A 75 10.11 -4.88 -4.22
CA ASN A 75 10.70 -5.97 -4.99
C ASN A 75 12.05 -5.61 -5.62
N ASP A 76 12.43 -4.32 -5.62
CA ASP A 76 13.75 -3.85 -6.07
C ASP A 76 14.86 -4.19 -5.08
N ILE A 77 14.49 -4.70 -3.90
CA ILE A 77 15.44 -5.18 -2.89
C ILE A 77 15.97 -6.55 -3.32
N VAL A 78 17.07 -6.55 -4.09
CA VAL A 78 17.63 -7.78 -4.70
C VAL A 78 18.54 -8.55 -3.73
N ASN A 79 19.29 -7.85 -2.87
CA ASN A 79 20.23 -8.48 -1.93
C ASN A 79 20.22 -7.77 -0.58
N ILE A 80 19.70 -8.44 0.44
CA ILE A 80 19.66 -7.95 1.81
C ILE A 80 20.95 -8.38 2.51
N GLU A 81 22.02 -7.63 2.28
CA GLU A 81 23.19 -7.70 3.16
C GLU A 81 22.89 -6.86 4.40
N ALA A 82 22.56 -7.50 5.53
CA ALA A 82 22.18 -6.83 6.78
C ALA A 82 23.25 -5.84 7.32
N VAL A 83 24.52 -6.02 6.93
CA VAL A 83 25.63 -5.10 7.24
C VAL A 83 25.55 -3.82 6.40
N ARG A 84 25.01 -3.88 5.18
CA ARG A 84 24.90 -2.74 4.26
C ARG A 84 23.56 -2.03 4.35
N PHE A 85 22.49 -2.75 4.64
CA PHE A 85 21.13 -2.20 4.63
C PHE A 85 20.42 -2.36 5.97
N GLN A 86 19.60 -1.39 6.29
CA GLN A 86 18.60 -1.45 7.34
C GLN A 86 17.22 -1.54 6.69
N LEU A 87 16.52 -2.65 6.92
CA LEU A 87 15.12 -2.77 6.53
C LEU A 87 14.24 -1.95 7.48
N LYS A 88 13.34 -1.15 6.92
CA LYS A 88 12.36 -0.37 7.66
C LYS A 88 11.01 -0.48 6.96
N THR A 89 9.94 -0.62 7.72
CA THR A 89 8.58 -0.49 7.23
C THR A 89 7.95 0.77 7.82
N GLN A 90 6.91 1.29 7.18
CA GLN A 90 6.18 2.46 7.67
C GLN A 90 5.25 2.14 8.85
N PHE A 91 4.98 0.86 9.08
CA PHE A 91 4.02 0.41 10.06
C PHE A 91 4.66 0.13 11.42
N ASP A 92 3.95 0.51 12.49
CA ASP A 92 3.98 -0.23 13.74
C ASP A 92 2.73 -1.10 13.78
N ARG A 93 2.93 -2.41 13.82
CA ARG A 93 1.89 -3.40 13.55
C ARG A 93 1.21 -3.21 12.18
N ASN A 94 -0.06 -2.84 12.17
CA ASN A 94 -0.85 -2.53 10.98
C ASN A 94 -1.14 -1.03 10.84
N VAL A 95 -0.63 -0.18 11.74
CA VAL A 95 -0.85 1.27 11.73
C VAL A 95 0.37 1.98 11.18
N VAL A 96 0.18 2.90 10.24
CA VAL A 96 1.28 3.74 9.72
C VAL A 96 1.70 4.73 10.80
N THR A 97 2.97 4.67 11.20
CA THR A 97 3.58 5.54 12.22
C THR A 97 4.85 6.24 11.73
N HIS A 98 5.53 5.68 10.72
CA HIS A 98 6.71 6.26 10.11
C HIS A 98 6.36 6.89 8.75
N ILE A 99 5.83 8.11 8.78
CA ILE A 99 5.36 8.81 7.58
C ILE A 99 6.49 9.09 6.58
N ASP A 100 7.74 9.24 7.06
CA ASP A 100 8.95 9.39 6.24
C ASP A 100 9.23 8.19 5.32
N VAL A 101 8.80 7.00 5.76
CA VAL A 101 8.90 5.77 4.95
C VAL A 101 7.72 5.67 4.02
N GLN A 102 6.52 6.05 4.48
CA GLN A 102 5.32 6.04 3.67
C GLN A 102 5.43 6.95 2.45
N GLU A 103 6.05 8.13 2.60
CA GLU A 103 6.38 9.04 1.49
C GLU A 103 7.24 8.31 0.44
N GLN A 104 8.31 7.63 0.83
CA GLN A 104 9.16 6.87 -0.10
C GLN A 104 8.41 5.72 -0.80
N ILE A 105 7.48 5.07 -0.10
CA ILE A 105 6.59 4.05 -0.69
C ILE A 105 5.65 4.69 -1.73
N PHE A 106 5.15 5.89 -1.49
CA PHE A 106 4.30 6.61 -2.43
C PHE A 106 5.07 7.15 -3.63
N ASP A 107 6.27 7.68 -3.44
CA ASP A 107 7.17 8.06 -4.54
C ASP A 107 7.42 6.88 -5.47
N TYR A 108 7.76 5.72 -4.90
CA TYR A 108 7.90 4.47 -5.64
C TYR A 108 6.61 4.10 -6.38
N THR A 109 5.47 4.17 -5.70
CA THR A 109 4.16 3.83 -6.27
C THR A 109 3.82 4.70 -7.48
N PHE A 110 3.89 6.01 -7.35
CA PHE A 110 3.49 6.95 -8.41
C PHE A 110 4.47 6.90 -9.58
N PHE A 111 5.76 6.76 -9.30
CA PHE A 111 6.78 6.54 -10.32
C PHE A 111 6.51 5.25 -11.13
N HIS A 112 6.24 4.13 -10.45
CA HIS A 112 5.96 2.87 -11.13
C HIS A 112 4.60 2.81 -11.84
N LEU A 113 3.63 3.66 -11.47
CA LEU A 113 2.42 3.89 -12.27
C LEU A 113 2.69 4.72 -13.54
N GLY A 114 3.88 5.29 -13.68
CA GLY A 114 4.30 6.11 -14.81
C GLY A 114 3.81 7.56 -14.75
N ILE A 115 3.26 7.99 -13.61
CA ILE A 115 2.73 9.34 -13.43
C ILE A 115 3.89 10.34 -13.62
N ASP A 116 3.77 11.18 -14.64
CA ASP A 116 4.83 12.09 -15.08
C ASP A 116 4.54 13.56 -14.72
N THR A 117 3.54 13.80 -13.87
CA THR A 117 3.24 15.13 -13.35
C THR A 117 4.19 15.49 -12.22
N GLU A 118 4.93 16.59 -12.39
CA GLU A 118 5.89 17.04 -11.39
C GLU A 118 5.18 17.69 -10.19
N GLY A 119 5.38 17.11 -9.00
CA GLY A 119 4.95 17.70 -7.73
C GLY A 119 3.46 17.59 -7.42
N TYR A 120 2.67 16.89 -8.23
CA TYR A 120 1.27 16.60 -7.91
C TYR A 120 0.81 15.28 -8.53
N VAL A 121 -0.17 14.65 -7.89
CA VAL A 121 -0.86 13.45 -8.36
C VAL A 121 -2.32 13.85 -8.57
N ASN A 122 -2.68 14.17 -9.82
CA ASN A 122 -4.01 14.66 -10.17
C ASN A 122 -5.08 13.55 -10.23
N HIS A 123 -5.16 12.73 -9.18
CA HIS A 123 -6.09 11.61 -9.08
C HIS A 123 -6.62 11.45 -7.66
N PRO A 124 -7.93 11.25 -7.47
CA PRO A 124 -8.45 10.86 -6.17
C PRO A 124 -7.82 9.54 -5.72
N ILE A 125 -7.59 9.37 -4.42
CA ILE A 125 -7.02 8.14 -3.87
C ILE A 125 -8.07 7.40 -3.05
N VAL A 126 -8.23 6.10 -3.30
CA VAL A 126 -8.91 5.17 -2.39
C VAL A 126 -7.83 4.38 -1.66
N LEU A 127 -7.68 4.59 -0.35
CA LEU A 127 -6.59 4.04 0.46
C LEU A 127 -7.14 3.11 1.54
N THR A 128 -6.62 1.89 1.63
CA THR A 128 -6.93 1.01 2.76
C THR A 128 -6.17 1.41 4.02
N GLU A 129 -6.81 1.28 5.17
CA GLU A 129 -6.20 1.54 6.49
C GLU A 129 -6.60 0.48 7.53
N ALA A 130 -5.93 0.51 8.68
CA ALA A 130 -6.24 -0.37 9.79
C ALA A 130 -7.67 -0.16 10.32
N VAL A 131 -8.28 -1.25 10.81
CA VAL A 131 -9.50 -1.16 11.64
C VAL A 131 -9.22 -0.26 12.84
N LEU A 132 -10.11 0.70 13.08
CA LEU A 132 -9.98 1.70 14.15
C LEU A 132 -8.64 2.47 14.10
N ASN A 133 -8.18 2.82 12.89
CA ASN A 133 -6.95 3.61 12.70
C ASN A 133 -6.97 4.90 13.56
N PRO A 134 -5.94 5.16 14.37
CA PRO A 134 -5.86 6.38 15.16
C PRO A 134 -6.01 7.63 14.29
N ASN A 135 -6.82 8.58 14.76
CA ASN A 135 -7.06 9.83 14.03
C ASN A 135 -5.77 10.60 13.73
N TYR A 136 -4.78 10.53 14.62
CA TYR A 136 -3.47 11.14 14.40
C TYR A 136 -2.73 10.51 13.20
N SER A 137 -2.71 9.18 13.10
CA SER A 137 -2.12 8.48 11.96
C SER A 137 -2.85 8.81 10.65
N ARG A 138 -4.19 8.86 10.68
CA ARG A 138 -4.99 9.26 9.50
C ARG A 138 -4.74 10.71 9.10
N MET A 139 -4.59 11.61 10.07
CA MET A 139 -4.28 13.01 9.84
C MET A 139 -2.92 13.17 9.16
N LEU A 140 -1.86 12.52 9.64
CA LEU A 140 -0.54 12.56 9.00
C LEU A 140 -0.57 11.98 7.59
N MET A 141 -1.33 10.91 7.35
CA MET A 141 -1.53 10.35 6.02
C MET A 141 -2.25 11.35 5.10
N SER A 142 -3.28 12.03 5.59
CA SER A 142 -4.01 13.06 4.82
C SER A 142 -3.11 14.24 4.50
N GLU A 143 -2.33 14.73 5.47
CA GLU A 143 -1.35 15.79 5.29
C GLU A 143 -0.33 15.43 4.21
N LEU A 144 0.27 14.23 4.27
CA LEU A 144 1.18 13.75 3.23
C LEU A 144 0.53 13.78 1.84
N LEU A 145 -0.69 13.26 1.70
CA LEU A 145 -1.37 13.18 0.40
C LEU A 145 -1.76 14.55 -0.16
N PHE A 146 -2.30 15.45 0.68
CA PHE A 146 -2.75 16.77 0.22
C PHE A 146 -1.63 17.78 0.10
N GLU A 147 -0.70 17.83 1.06
CA GLU A 147 0.34 18.86 1.11
C GLU A 147 1.57 18.49 0.26
N CYS A 148 1.95 17.20 0.20
CA CYS A 148 3.12 16.77 -0.58
C CYS A 148 2.76 16.32 -2.00
N TYR A 149 1.60 15.66 -2.18
CA TYR A 149 1.19 15.12 -3.47
C TYR A 149 0.01 15.87 -4.12
N HIS A 150 -0.58 16.86 -3.44
CA HIS A 150 -1.66 17.70 -3.98
C HIS A 150 -2.80 16.89 -4.62
N VAL A 151 -3.18 15.78 -4.00
CA VAL A 151 -4.27 14.94 -4.51
C VAL A 151 -5.61 15.69 -4.42
N PRO A 152 -6.51 15.54 -5.40
CA PRO A 152 -7.81 16.22 -5.37
C PRO A 152 -8.77 15.68 -4.28
N GLY A 153 -8.54 14.48 -3.77
CA GLY A 153 -9.35 13.89 -2.70
C GLY A 153 -8.84 12.52 -2.26
N VAL A 154 -9.20 12.12 -1.04
CA VAL A 154 -8.88 10.80 -0.50
C VAL A 154 -10.11 10.19 0.18
N ALA A 155 -10.32 8.89 -0.04
CA ALA A 155 -11.30 8.07 0.66
C ALA A 155 -10.58 6.92 1.37
N TYR A 156 -10.77 6.83 2.68
CA TYR A 156 -10.23 5.76 3.51
C TYR A 156 -11.25 4.63 3.66
N GLY A 157 -10.77 3.39 3.71
CA GLY A 157 -11.62 2.25 4.07
C GLY A 157 -10.85 1.06 4.59
N VAL A 158 -11.57 0.12 5.20
CA VAL A 158 -10.99 -1.12 5.71
C VAL A 158 -11.02 -2.17 4.61
N ASP A 159 -9.88 -2.80 4.36
CA ASP A 159 -9.67 -3.83 3.33
C ASP A 159 -10.74 -4.95 3.34
N CYS A 160 -11.07 -5.49 4.52
CA CYS A 160 -12.01 -6.58 4.64
C CYS A 160 -13.46 -6.18 4.33
N LEU A 161 -13.81 -4.89 4.47
CA LEU A 161 -15.13 -4.39 4.08
C LEU A 161 -15.24 -4.23 2.55
N TYR A 162 -14.15 -3.88 1.88
CA TYR A 162 -14.09 -3.96 0.42
C TYR A 162 -14.21 -5.40 -0.07
N SER A 163 -13.57 -6.35 0.62
CA SER A 163 -13.74 -7.79 0.35
C SER A 163 -15.19 -8.25 0.53
N LEU A 164 -15.87 -7.84 1.60
CA LEU A 164 -17.29 -8.12 1.81
C LEU A 164 -18.15 -7.61 0.64
N SER A 165 -17.92 -6.36 0.22
CA SER A 165 -18.63 -5.76 -0.91
C SER A 165 -18.37 -6.50 -2.22
N ARG A 166 -17.12 -6.91 -2.48
CA ARG A 166 -16.75 -7.65 -3.69
C ARG A 166 -17.44 -9.01 -3.77
N ASN A 167 -17.73 -9.63 -2.63
CA ASN A 167 -18.42 -10.91 -2.51
C ASN A 167 -19.96 -10.79 -2.50
N GLY A 168 -20.53 -9.57 -2.65
CA GLY A 168 -21.98 -9.37 -2.73
C GLY A 168 -22.73 -9.56 -1.40
N LEU A 169 -22.03 -9.51 -0.27
CA LEU A 169 -22.60 -9.75 1.06
C LEU A 169 -22.93 -8.46 1.83
N ARG A 170 -23.05 -7.33 1.12
CA ARG A 170 -23.20 -6.01 1.73
C ARG A 170 -24.58 -5.74 2.32
N GLU A 171 -25.63 -6.41 1.85
CA GLU A 171 -27.02 -6.09 2.26
C GLU A 171 -27.51 -6.93 3.44
N GLY A 172 -26.78 -8.00 3.80
CA GLY A 172 -27.19 -8.92 4.84
C GLY A 172 -26.44 -8.74 6.16
N SER A 173 -26.89 -9.50 7.16
CA SER A 173 -26.12 -9.71 8.39
C SER A 173 -25.06 -10.80 8.15
N SER A 174 -23.80 -10.52 8.45
CA SER A 174 -22.66 -11.42 8.24
C SER A 174 -21.58 -11.23 9.30
N LEU A 175 -20.65 -12.17 9.40
CA LEU A 175 -19.47 -12.06 10.25
C LEU A 175 -18.22 -12.10 9.37
N VAL A 176 -17.49 -10.99 9.30
CA VAL A 176 -16.24 -10.91 8.55
C VAL A 176 -15.10 -11.38 9.44
N VAL A 177 -14.40 -12.43 9.01
CA VAL A 177 -13.16 -12.89 9.66
C VAL A 177 -12.00 -12.61 8.72
N SER A 178 -11.26 -11.54 9.00
CA SER A 178 -10.09 -11.12 8.21
C SER A 178 -8.80 -11.55 8.88
N LEU A 179 -8.05 -12.44 8.23
CA LEU A 179 -6.75 -12.92 8.69
C LEU A 179 -5.64 -12.15 7.95
N GLY A 180 -5.24 -11.02 8.52
CA GLY A 180 -4.16 -10.18 7.98
C GLY A 180 -2.77 -10.66 8.39
N TYR A 181 -1.75 -9.94 7.93
CA TYR A 181 -0.35 -10.24 8.26
C TYR A 181 0.00 -9.93 9.72
N GLN A 182 -0.46 -8.78 10.22
CA GLN A 182 -0.10 -8.27 11.56
C GLN A 182 -1.26 -8.37 12.57
N SER A 183 -2.49 -8.53 12.08
CA SER A 183 -3.71 -8.55 12.88
C SER A 183 -4.76 -9.46 12.27
N THR A 184 -5.56 -10.06 13.14
CA THR A 184 -6.80 -10.75 12.79
C THR A 184 -7.96 -9.92 13.28
N HIS A 185 -8.91 -9.61 12.39
CA HIS A 185 -10.12 -8.86 12.72
C HIS A 185 -11.34 -9.75 12.58
N VAL A 186 -12.24 -9.65 13.56
CA VAL A 186 -13.57 -10.28 13.53
C VAL A 186 -14.58 -9.14 13.62
N LEU A 187 -15.26 -8.84 12.52
CA LEU A 187 -16.18 -7.72 12.41
C LEU A 187 -17.60 -8.23 12.16
N PRO A 188 -18.52 -8.05 13.11
CA PRO A 188 -19.93 -8.27 12.86
C PRO A 188 -20.49 -7.19 11.93
N VAL A 189 -21.30 -7.62 10.96
CA VAL A 189 -22.05 -6.75 10.05
C VAL A 189 -23.52 -7.09 10.25
N LEU A 190 -24.31 -6.11 10.62
CA LEU A 190 -25.74 -6.24 10.87
C LEU A 190 -26.48 -5.40 9.83
N ASP A 191 -27.29 -6.07 9.02
CA ASP A 191 -28.10 -5.46 7.95
C ASP A 191 -27.30 -4.47 7.09
N GLY A 192 -26.11 -4.92 6.70
CA GLY A 192 -25.17 -4.15 5.88
C GLY A 192 -24.38 -3.04 6.57
N THR A 193 -24.55 -2.86 7.88
CA THR A 193 -23.80 -1.90 8.69
C THR A 193 -22.82 -2.63 9.59
N VAL A 194 -21.55 -2.19 9.61
CA VAL A 194 -20.55 -2.74 10.53
C VAL A 194 -20.90 -2.31 11.94
N ASP A 195 -20.95 -3.26 12.86
CA ASP A 195 -21.07 -2.99 14.28
C ASP A 195 -19.68 -2.81 14.88
N TRP A 196 -19.39 -1.59 15.33
CA TRP A 196 -18.10 -1.19 15.91
C TRP A 196 -18.09 -1.23 17.45
N ALA A 197 -19.19 -1.70 18.06
CA ALA A 197 -19.41 -1.69 19.51
C ALA A 197 -18.53 -2.67 20.29
#